data_AF-A0A962Z5P2-F1
#
_entry.id   AF-A0A962Z5P2-F1
#
_cell.length_a   1.000
_cell.length_b   1.000
_cell.length_c   1.000
_cell.angle_alpha   90.00
_cell.angle_beta   90.00
_cell.angle_gamma   90.00
#
_symmetry.space_group_name_H-M   'P 1'
#
loop_
_entity.id
_entity.type
_entity.pdbx_description
1 polymer ?
#
loop_
_entity_poly.entity_id
_entity_poly.type
_entity_poly.pdbx_seq_one_letter_code
_entity_poly.pdbx_strand_id
1 'polypeptide(L)' 'MQDFADWLDRERTDRYRLTPWSATAFANALGQDRAPDEGEPLPPFWHHLYGLDAVHVRDTNSDGHRKR' A
#
# COMPACT_ATOMS: atom_id res chain seq x y z
N MET A 1 -11.64 -26.98 2.94
CA MET A 1 -11.52 -26.00 4.03
C MET A 1 -10.08 -25.51 3.96
N GLN A 2 -9.83 -24.24 3.62
CA GLN A 2 -8.46 -23.72 3.61
C GLN A 2 -7.97 -23.64 5.07
N ASP A 3 -6.78 -24.17 5.31
CA ASP A 3 -6.12 -24.06 6.61
C ASP A 3 -5.55 -22.65 6.74
N PHE A 4 -6.10 -21.87 7.67
CA PHE A 4 -5.68 -20.49 7.91
C PHE A 4 -4.49 -20.40 8.87
N ALA A 5 -4.03 -21.53 9.43
CA ALA A 5 -2.89 -21.55 10.34
C ALA A 5 -1.62 -21.00 9.70
N ASP A 6 -1.42 -21.25 8.40
CA ASP A 6 -0.28 -20.73 7.61
C ASP A 6 -0.29 -19.20 7.44
N TRP A 7 -1.39 -18.54 7.79
CA TRP A 7 -1.57 -17.09 7.65
C TRP A 7 -1.28 -16.33 8.95
N LEU A 8 -1.29 -17.03 10.09
CA LEU A 8 -0.97 -16.46 11.40
C LEU A 8 0.56 -16.29 11.54
N ASP A 9 1.00 -15.32 12.34
CA ASP A 9 2.41 -15.02 12.66
C ASP A 9 3.34 -14.65 11.49
N ARG A 10 2.78 -14.18 10.36
CA ARG A 10 3.59 -13.60 9.28
C ARG A 10 3.83 -12.12 9.51
N GLU A 11 5.07 -11.76 9.78
CA GLU A 11 5.53 -10.37 9.84
C GLU A 11 6.41 -10.05 8.62
N ARG A 12 6.24 -8.85 8.07
CA ARG A 12 7.09 -8.32 6.99
C ARG A 12 7.43 -6.87 7.31
N THR A 13 8.72 -6.55 7.30
CA THR A 13 9.21 -5.17 7.46
C THR A 13 9.83 -4.71 6.16
N ASP A 14 9.34 -3.61 5.62
CA ASP A 14 9.85 -2.99 4.40
C ASP A 14 10.20 -1.52 4.65
N ARG A 15 11.04 -0.94 3.79
CA ARG A 15 11.38 0.48 3.80
C ARG A 15 11.20 1.06 2.40
N TYR A 16 10.36 2.09 2.31
CA TYR A 16 10.09 2.80 1.06
C TYR A 16 10.43 4.28 1.20
N ARG A 17 10.81 4.91 0.10
CA ARG A 17 10.87 6.37 -0.03
C ARG A 17 9.64 6.82 -0.81
N LEU A 18 8.83 7.66 -0.18
CA LEU A 18 7.65 8.22 -0.80
C LEU A 18 7.97 9.60 -1.36
N THR A 19 7.53 9.84 -2.59
CA THR A 19 7.54 11.18 -3.15
C THR A 19 6.32 11.94 -2.60
N PRO A 20 6.43 13.26 -2.35
CA PRO A 20 5.29 14.07 -1.93
C PRO A 20 4.09 13.95 -2.88
N TRP A 21 4.37 13.78 -4.18
CA TRP A 21 3.36 13.62 -5.22
C TRP A 21 2.32 12.54 -4.91
N SER A 22 2.75 11.37 -4.41
CA SER A 22 1.82 10.26 -4.15
C SER A 22 0.83 10.56 -3.02
N ALA A 23 1.27 11.32 -2.01
CA ALA A 23 0.39 11.79 -0.93
C ALA A 23 -0.58 12.87 -1.45
N THR A 24 -0.09 13.80 -2.26
CA THR A 24 -0.92 14.85 -2.88
C THR A 24 -1.97 14.27 -3.82
N ALA A 25 -1.59 13.35 -4.71
CA ALA A 25 -2.51 12.72 -5.65
C ALA A 25 -3.63 11.97 -4.90
N PHE A 26 -3.28 11.27 -3.83
CA PHE A 26 -4.26 10.51 -3.05
C PHE A 26 -5.19 11.41 -2.24
N ALA A 27 -4.67 12.49 -1.63
CA ALA A 27 -5.50 13.50 -0.95
C ALA A 27 -6.57 14.09 -1.89
N ASN A 28 -6.17 14.45 -3.11
CA ASN A 28 -7.07 14.97 -4.13
C ASN A 28 -8.10 13.92 -4.58
N ALA A 29 -7.68 12.66 -4.78
CA ALA A 29 -8.60 11.58 -5.15
C ALA A 29 -9.69 11.33 -4.09
N LEU A 30 -9.38 11.57 -2.82
CA LEU A 30 -10.33 11.49 -1.71
C LEU A 30 -11.14 12.79 -1.48
N GLY A 31 -10.87 13.85 -2.25
CA GLY A 31 -11.53 15.15 -2.09
C GLY A 31 -11.17 15.85 -0.78
N GLN A 32 -9.97 15.62 -0.23
CA GLN A 32 -9.53 16.32 0.97
C GLN A 32 -9.07 17.74 0.65
N ASP A 33 -9.37 18.67 1.55
CA ASP A 33 -8.99 20.09 1.41
C ASP A 33 -7.48 20.32 1.48
N ARG A 34 -6.71 19.37 2.03
CA ARG A 34 -5.26 19.48 2.23
C ARG A 34 -4.57 18.13 2.10
N ALA A 35 -3.39 18.13 1.47
CA ALA A 35 -2.44 17.01 1.48
C ALA A 35 -1.35 17.20 2.55
N PRO A 36 -0.77 16.12 3.09
CA PRO A 36 0.45 16.19 3.90
C PRO A 36 1.62 16.77 3.10
N ASP A 37 2.42 17.62 3.74
CA ASP A 37 3.63 18.19 3.15
C ASP A 37 4.88 17.32 3.42
N GLU A 38 6.02 17.66 2.81
CA GLU A 38 7.27 16.93 3.03
C GLU A 38 7.71 16.97 4.50
N GLY A 39 7.97 15.80 5.07
CA GLY A 39 8.34 15.65 6.49
C GLY A 39 7.14 15.59 7.45
N GLU A 40 5.93 15.85 6.99
CA GLU A 40 4.72 15.62 7.79
C GLU A 40 4.35 14.14 7.83
N PRO A 41 3.76 13.66 8.94
CA PRO A 41 3.26 12.31 9.02
C PRO A 41 2.10 12.11 8.04
N LEU A 42 2.06 10.93 7.42
CA LEU A 42 0.92 10.52 6.61
C LEU A 42 -0.31 10.26 7.50
N PRO A 43 -1.54 10.49 6.99
CA PRO A 43 -2.76 10.12 7.69
C PRO A 43 -2.81 8.61 8.00
N PRO A 44 -3.60 8.22 9.01
CA PRO A 44 -3.74 6.81 9.39
C PRO A 44 -4.07 5.92 8.18
N PHE A 45 -3.43 4.75 8.14
CA PHE A 45 -3.57 3.71 7.11
C PHE A 45 -3.07 4.03 5.70
N TRP A 46 -2.66 5.26 5.40
CA TRP A 46 -2.15 5.60 4.06
C TRP A 46 -0.86 4.87 3.71
N HIS A 47 -0.05 4.53 4.72
CA HIS A 47 1.17 3.73 4.54
C HIS A 47 0.92 2.34 3.93
N HIS A 48 -0.28 1.75 4.13
CA HIS A 48 -0.62 0.45 3.54
C HIS A 48 -0.73 0.52 2.01
N LEU A 49 -1.11 1.67 1.46
CA LEU A 49 -1.25 1.84 0.00
C LEU A 49 0.11 1.94 -0.69
N TYR A 50 1.12 2.40 0.03
CA TYR A 50 2.46 2.59 -0.52
C TYR A 50 3.40 1.40 -0.27
N GLY A 51 3.05 0.51 0.67
CA GLY A 51 3.86 -0.65 1.03
C GLY A 51 3.59 -1.91 0.19
N LEU A 52 2.69 -1.84 -0.80
CA LEU A 52 2.38 -2.97 -1.66
C LEU A 52 3.38 -3.07 -2.81
N ASP A 53 3.87 -4.28 -3.07
CA ASP A 53 4.73 -4.53 -4.22
C ASP A 53 3.96 -4.20 -5.50
N ALA A 54 4.55 -3.38 -6.36
CA ALA A 54 4.08 -3.26 -7.73
C ALA A 54 4.35 -4.61 -8.44
N VAL A 55 3.28 -5.30 -8.85
CA VAL A 55 3.35 -6.55 -9.60
C VAL A 55 2.83 -6.30 -11.01
N HIS A 56 3.56 -6.77 -12.01
CA HIS A 56 3.07 -6.69 -13.38
C HIS A 56 1.79 -7.53 -13.53
N VAL A 57 0.79 -7.03 -14.25
CA VAL A 57 -0.53 -7.69 -14.36
C VAL A 57 -0.47 -9.13 -14.87
N ARG A 58 0.51 -9.44 -15.73
CA ARG A 58 0.77 -10.81 -16.22
C ARG A 58 1.14 -11.79 -15.08
N ASP A 59 1.68 -11.27 -14.00
CA ASP A 59 2.20 -11.98 -12.83
C ASP A 59 1.20 -11.93 -11.64
N THR A 60 -0.04 -11.48 -11.88
CA THR A 60 -1.14 -11.49 -10.91
C THR A 60 -2.22 -12.51 -11.28
N ASN A 61 -2.85 -13.11 -10.28
CA ASN A 61 -4.07 -13.92 -10.42
C ASN A 61 -5.29 -13.02 -10.70
N SER A 62 -6.45 -13.61 -10.99
CA SER A 62 -7.69 -12.86 -11.26
C SER A 62 -8.20 -12.08 -10.05
N ASP A 63 -7.76 -12.41 -8.85
CA ASP A 63 -8.04 -11.69 -7.60
C ASP A 63 -7.06 -10.53 -7.33
N GLY A 64 -6.09 -10.31 -8.22
CA GLY A 64 -5.08 -9.26 -8.11
C GLY A 64 -3.87 -9.64 -7.24
N HIS A 65 -3.85 -10.81 -6.59
CA HIS A 65 -2.69 -11.24 -5.82
C HIS A 65 -1.56 -11.74 -6.73
N ARG A 66 -0.31 -11.54 -6.30
CA ARG A 66 0.88 -12.10 -6.99
C ARG A 66 0.74 -13.61 -7.13
N LYS A 67 1.02 -14.14 -8.32
CA LYS A 67 1.17 -15.58 -8.56
C LYS A 67 2.31 -16.12 -7.67
N ARG A 68 2.02 -17.15 -6.88
CA ARG A 68 3.03 -17.88 -6.10
C ARG A 68 3.69 -18.96 -6.94
#